data_AF-A0AAJ3FBU6-F1
#
_entry.id   AF-A0AAJ3FBU6-F1
#
_cell.length_a   1.000
_cell.length_b   1.000
_cell.length_c   1.000
_cell.angle_alpha   90.00
_cell.angle_beta   90.00
_cell.angle_gamma   90.00
#
_symmetry.space_group_name_H-M   'P 1'
#
loop_
_entity.id
_entity.type
_entity.pdbx_description
1 polymer ?
#
loop_
_entity_poly.entity_id
_entity_poly.type
_entity_poly.pdbx_seq_one_letter_code
_entity_poly.pdbx_strand_id
1 'polypeptide(L)'
;MKLKKEESEMLPVWVLSGVYTKSFFSWLNEAEESHIWEHQNDTVVKMRQGNFIYLYLQKGAGKNLVPGHDLKFAGLFVRKNYNLYDVDLELAVLLGLPEEIGFPCRTDIRREAEERASQKADEILEMHWQEFLYQSGLDTKSLIPLVVRSEIRERAENYYLQDRNLADIKFVPKISLESSFSDTTYLLFLEYGEQVVEKIAKRWIKRNIAYISQQRILFGCVRDEFREILNTPNDRIHKIKHLIQALEGNNSRTVKIVLCRKGKVIHTNALAEDICNPKGCYAVKSLAPKDRGALNRVFGKVAEFRIEDIQSVSCGRELLYEVAKKKTA
;
A
#
# COMPACT_ATOMS: atom_id res chain seq x y z
N MET A 1 16.97 -23.47 37.50
CA MET A 1 15.99 -24.53 37.20
C MET A 1 16.18 -24.97 35.75
N LYS A 2 16.50 -26.24 35.47
CA LYS A 2 16.62 -26.75 34.09
C LYS A 2 15.22 -26.98 33.52
N LEU A 3 14.80 -26.14 32.58
CA LEU A 3 13.51 -26.26 31.88
C LEU A 3 13.47 -27.54 31.03
N LYS A 4 12.32 -28.22 30.98
CA LYS A 4 12.14 -29.42 30.15
C LYS A 4 12.05 -29.04 28.66
N LYS A 5 12.40 -29.98 27.78
CA LYS A 5 12.53 -29.77 26.32
C LYS A 5 11.25 -29.22 25.66
N GLU A 6 10.08 -29.63 26.17
CA GLU A 6 8.75 -29.21 25.69
C GLU A 6 8.39 -27.77 26.11
N GLU A 7 8.89 -27.28 27.26
CA GLU A 7 8.67 -25.90 27.71
C GLU A 7 9.54 -24.91 26.93
N SER A 8 10.65 -25.37 26.36
CA SER A 8 11.55 -24.59 25.51
C SER A 8 10.96 -24.26 24.14
N GLU A 9 10.02 -25.06 23.63
CA GLU A 9 9.37 -24.84 22.32
C GLU A 9 8.27 -23.77 22.37
N MET A 10 7.82 -23.40 23.58
CA MET A 10 6.76 -22.40 23.82
C MET A 10 7.29 -21.01 24.20
N LEU A 11 8.61 -20.86 24.36
CA LEU A 11 9.22 -19.58 24.73
C LEU A 11 9.36 -18.68 23.50
N PRO A 12 9.13 -17.36 23.64
CA PRO A 12 9.41 -16.40 22.58
C PRO A 12 10.86 -16.51 22.09
N VAL A 13 11.07 -16.34 20.78
CA VAL A 13 12.39 -16.49 20.15
C VAL A 13 13.47 -15.71 20.90
N TRP A 14 13.19 -14.45 21.25
CA TRP A 14 14.15 -13.59 21.96
C TRP A 14 14.63 -14.17 23.30
N VAL A 15 13.81 -14.98 23.98
CA VAL A 15 14.18 -15.62 25.25
C VAL A 15 15.28 -16.66 25.05
N LEU A 16 15.33 -17.30 23.88
CA LEU A 16 16.30 -18.34 23.55
C LEU A 16 17.58 -17.81 22.90
N SER A 17 17.58 -16.55 22.47
CA SER A 17 18.59 -16.02 21.55
C SER A 17 19.71 -15.23 22.21
N GLY A 18 19.53 -14.72 23.43
CA GLY A 18 20.56 -13.99 24.15
C GLY A 18 21.21 -14.80 25.26
N VAL A 19 22.38 -14.33 25.70
CA VAL A 19 23.13 -14.97 26.79
C VAL A 19 22.39 -14.82 28.13
N TYR A 20 21.72 -13.69 28.33
CA TYR A 20 21.06 -13.34 29.59
C TYR A 20 19.53 -13.28 29.50
N THR A 21 18.96 -13.59 28.34
CA THR A 21 17.52 -13.45 28.08
C THR A 21 16.66 -14.42 28.89
N LYS A 22 17.16 -15.64 29.19
CA LYS A 22 16.44 -16.60 30.04
C LYS A 22 16.34 -16.16 31.49
N SER A 23 17.42 -15.64 32.07
CA SER A 23 17.41 -15.13 33.45
C SER A 23 16.59 -13.85 33.54
N PHE A 24 16.71 -12.96 32.54
CA PHE A 24 15.89 -11.76 32.44
C PHE A 24 14.39 -12.09 32.32
N PHE A 25 14.03 -13.05 31.47
CA PHE A 25 12.64 -13.50 31.32
C PHE A 25 12.07 -14.11 32.60
N SER A 26 12.88 -14.90 33.34
CA SER A 26 12.49 -15.40 34.66
C SER A 26 12.17 -14.24 35.60
N TRP A 27 13.08 -13.25 35.69
CA TRP A 27 12.91 -12.07 36.52
C TRP A 27 11.68 -11.22 36.15
N LEU A 28 11.37 -11.07 34.86
CA LEU A 28 10.15 -10.37 34.41
C LEU A 28 8.86 -11.03 34.92
N ASN A 29 8.89 -12.34 35.18
CA ASN A 29 7.74 -13.12 35.62
C ASN A 29 7.69 -13.35 37.14
N GLU A 30 8.72 -12.95 37.89
CA GLU A 30 8.72 -13.02 39.35
C GLU A 30 7.69 -12.07 39.97
N ALA A 31 6.88 -12.60 40.88
CA ALA A 31 5.67 -11.95 41.35
C ALA A 31 5.92 -10.78 42.32
N GLU A 32 6.87 -10.85 43.27
CA GLU A 32 6.75 -9.96 44.45
C GLU A 32 8.02 -9.39 45.12
N GLU A 33 9.28 -9.65 44.72
CA GLU A 33 10.41 -9.10 45.53
C GLU A 33 11.52 -8.38 44.76
N SER A 34 11.80 -8.75 43.51
CA SER A 34 12.89 -8.14 42.76
C SER A 34 12.39 -7.15 41.71
N HIS A 35 12.40 -5.85 42.05
CA HIS A 35 12.15 -4.76 41.10
C HIS A 35 13.38 -4.40 40.26
N ILE A 36 14.53 -4.98 40.59
CA ILE A 36 15.83 -4.59 40.09
C ILE A 36 16.49 -5.82 39.47
N TRP A 37 16.95 -5.70 38.25
CA TRP A 37 17.82 -6.68 37.61
C TRP A 37 19.18 -6.05 37.36
N GLU A 38 20.20 -6.64 37.96
CA GLU A 38 21.57 -6.15 37.89
C GLU A 38 22.39 -7.03 36.96
N HIS A 39 23.09 -6.39 36.03
CA HIS A 39 24.08 -7.08 35.23
C HIS A 39 25.25 -6.14 34.94
N GLN A 40 26.46 -6.61 35.21
CA GLN A 40 27.70 -5.81 35.13
C GLN A 40 27.62 -4.57 36.04
N ASN A 41 27.58 -3.37 35.45
CA ASN A 41 27.47 -2.08 36.14
C ASN A 41 26.14 -1.36 35.85
N ASP A 42 25.22 -2.04 35.20
CA ASP A 42 23.95 -1.49 34.76
C ASP A 42 22.80 -2.09 35.56
N THR A 43 21.82 -1.25 35.84
CA THR A 43 20.64 -1.61 36.62
C THR A 43 19.39 -1.42 35.79
N VAL A 44 18.57 -2.47 35.67
CA VAL A 44 17.24 -2.42 35.04
C VAL A 44 16.17 -2.45 36.10
N VAL A 45 15.26 -1.47 36.08
CA VAL A 45 14.13 -1.38 36.99
C VAL A 45 12.84 -1.78 36.26
N LYS A 46 12.06 -2.68 36.86
CA LYS A 46 10.72 -3.04 36.37
C LYS A 46 9.62 -2.29 37.12
N MET A 47 8.79 -1.56 36.37
CA MET A 47 7.59 -0.89 36.86
C MET A 47 6.35 -1.56 36.25
N ARG A 48 5.53 -2.20 37.09
CA ARG A 48 4.38 -2.97 36.64
C ARG A 48 3.09 -2.14 36.65
N GLN A 49 2.34 -2.21 35.56
CA GLN A 49 1.00 -1.64 35.42
C GLN A 49 0.10 -2.64 34.70
N GLY A 50 -0.71 -3.39 35.46
CA GLY A 50 -1.54 -4.46 34.90
C GLY A 50 -0.71 -5.55 34.20
N ASN A 51 -0.95 -5.74 32.90
CA ASN A 51 -0.23 -6.67 32.02
C ASN A 51 1.05 -6.08 31.40
N PHE A 52 1.35 -4.82 31.68
CA PHE A 52 2.51 -4.11 31.18
C PHE A 52 3.60 -4.03 32.23
N ILE A 53 4.84 -4.25 31.82
CA ILE A 53 6.03 -4.01 32.63
C ILE A 53 6.92 -3.05 31.86
N TYR A 54 7.03 -1.82 32.36
CA TYR A 54 7.93 -0.81 31.84
C TYR A 54 9.33 -1.07 32.40
N LEU A 55 10.32 -1.00 31.53
CA LEU A 55 11.72 -1.23 31.86
C LEU A 55 12.46 0.08 31.76
N TYR A 56 13.20 0.40 32.81
CA TYR A 56 14.07 1.58 32.85
C TYR A 56 15.50 1.17 33.15
N LEU A 57 16.45 1.76 32.44
CA LEU A 57 17.87 1.46 32.55
C LEU A 57 18.60 2.64 33.23
N GLN A 58 19.48 2.30 34.18
CA GLN A 58 20.48 3.20 34.75
C GLN A 58 21.88 2.64 34.47
N LYS A 59 22.71 3.43 33.78
CA LYS A 59 24.09 3.04 33.43
C LYS A 59 25.11 3.40 34.50
N GLY A 60 26.11 2.54 34.69
CA GLY A 60 27.33 2.87 35.44
C GLY A 60 27.13 3.12 36.95
N ALA A 61 26.00 2.69 37.50
CA ALA A 61 25.63 2.87 38.90
C ALA A 61 26.12 1.71 39.81
N GLY A 62 26.62 0.63 39.20
CA GLY A 62 26.96 -0.59 39.94
C GLY A 62 25.69 -1.26 40.49
N LYS A 63 25.80 -1.91 41.65
CA LYS A 63 24.71 -2.70 42.27
C LYS A 63 23.61 -1.88 42.95
N ASN A 64 23.64 -0.55 42.86
CA ASN A 64 22.71 0.31 43.59
C ASN A 64 22.15 1.39 42.68
N LEU A 65 20.86 1.68 42.81
CA LEU A 65 20.27 2.88 42.23
C LEU A 65 20.93 4.10 42.88
N VAL A 66 21.48 5.00 42.07
CA VAL A 66 22.06 6.25 42.56
C VAL A 66 20.98 7.34 42.56
N PRO A 67 20.60 7.89 43.72
CA PRO A 67 19.64 8.99 43.78
C PRO A 67 20.09 10.19 42.95
N GLY A 68 19.16 10.81 42.21
CA GLY A 68 19.43 11.99 41.37
C GLY A 68 20.00 11.68 39.99
N HIS A 69 20.21 10.41 39.65
CA HIS A 69 20.51 9.99 38.27
C HIS A 69 19.24 9.59 37.52
N ASP A 70 19.22 9.86 36.22
CA ASP A 70 18.07 9.61 35.35
C ASP A 70 17.86 8.11 35.09
N LEU A 71 16.58 7.71 35.11
CA LEU A 71 16.11 6.41 34.64
C LEU A 71 15.61 6.55 33.20
N LYS A 72 16.36 5.99 32.23
CA LYS A 72 15.97 6.04 30.82
C LYS A 72 15.02 4.89 30.50
N PHE A 73 13.90 5.18 29.84
CA PHE A 73 13.03 4.12 29.33
C PHE A 73 13.80 3.22 28.35
N ALA A 74 13.73 1.91 28.57
CA ALA A 74 14.54 0.92 27.89
C ALA A 74 13.72 -0.16 27.17
N GLY A 75 12.43 -0.27 27.47
CA GLY A 75 11.53 -1.18 26.78
C GLY A 75 10.23 -1.44 27.55
N LEU A 76 9.29 -2.07 26.86
CA LEU A 76 8.00 -2.47 27.39
C LEU A 76 7.84 -3.98 27.23
N PHE A 77 7.65 -4.69 28.34
CA PHE A 77 7.29 -6.10 28.32
C PHE A 77 5.78 -6.28 28.49
N VAL A 78 5.16 -7.01 27.55
CA VAL A 78 3.73 -7.31 27.57
C VAL A 78 3.53 -8.75 28.01
N ARG A 79 2.98 -8.94 29.21
CA ARG A 79 2.80 -10.27 29.81
C ARG A 79 1.82 -11.15 29.03
N LYS A 80 0.86 -10.53 28.34
CA LYS A 80 -0.19 -11.26 27.60
C LYS A 80 0.38 -12.18 26.52
N ASN A 81 1.45 -11.74 25.85
CA ASN A 81 2.08 -12.48 24.76
C ASN A 81 3.58 -12.73 24.99
N TYR A 82 4.07 -12.41 26.19
CA TYR A 82 5.47 -12.59 26.60
C TYR A 82 6.49 -11.89 25.68
N ASN A 83 6.09 -10.82 24.99
CA ASN A 83 6.98 -10.13 24.05
C ASN A 83 7.47 -8.78 24.59
N LEU A 84 8.61 -8.34 24.06
CA LEU A 84 9.18 -7.03 24.29
C LEU A 84 8.85 -6.08 23.15
N TYR A 85 8.68 -4.81 23.48
CA TYR A 85 8.32 -3.71 22.59
C TYR A 85 9.16 -2.49 22.93
N ASP A 86 9.38 -1.63 21.94
CA ASP A 86 10.15 -0.38 22.09
C ASP A 86 11.51 -0.59 22.80
N VAL A 87 12.17 -1.71 22.50
CA VAL A 87 13.44 -2.09 23.13
C VAL A 87 14.54 -1.14 22.67
N ASP A 88 15.15 -0.46 23.64
CA ASP A 88 16.31 0.39 23.39
C ASP A 88 17.56 -0.47 23.10
N LEU A 89 18.44 0.03 22.23
CA LEU A 89 19.68 -0.65 21.85
C LEU A 89 20.53 -1.03 23.06
N GLU A 90 20.54 -0.21 24.10
CA GLU A 90 21.32 -0.45 25.31
C GLU A 90 20.81 -1.68 26.08
N LEU A 91 19.48 -1.86 26.14
CA LEU A 91 18.89 -3.06 26.74
C LEU A 91 19.17 -4.29 25.87
N ALA A 92 19.08 -4.16 24.55
CA ALA A 92 19.38 -5.26 23.63
C ALA A 92 20.83 -5.77 23.80
N VAL A 93 21.79 -4.86 23.84
CA VAL A 93 23.21 -5.17 24.08
C VAL A 93 23.42 -5.79 25.46
N LEU A 94 22.77 -5.24 26.50
CA LEU A 94 22.87 -5.76 27.88
C LEU A 94 22.38 -7.22 27.99
N LEU A 95 21.34 -7.57 27.23
CA LEU A 95 20.79 -8.93 27.18
C LEU A 95 21.59 -9.89 26.29
N GLY A 96 22.56 -9.37 25.54
CA GLY A 96 23.34 -10.13 24.56
C GLY A 96 22.48 -10.62 23.40
N LEU A 97 21.49 -9.82 22.99
CA LEU A 97 20.61 -10.16 21.87
C LEU A 97 21.34 -9.94 20.52
N PRO A 98 21.21 -10.87 19.56
CA PRO A 98 21.72 -10.68 18.20
C PRO A 98 21.04 -9.49 17.51
N GLU A 99 21.77 -8.80 16.62
CA GLU A 99 21.27 -7.64 15.87
C GLU A 99 20.06 -7.99 14.98
N GLU A 100 19.93 -9.25 14.57
CA GLU A 100 18.83 -9.73 13.73
C GLU A 100 17.49 -9.81 14.48
N ILE A 101 17.49 -9.71 15.81
CA ILE A 101 16.26 -9.74 16.61
C ILE A 101 15.68 -8.34 16.70
N GLY A 102 14.71 -8.08 15.83
CA GLY A 102 13.89 -6.89 15.90
C GLY A 102 12.77 -7.01 16.94
N PHE A 103 12.54 -5.94 17.69
CA PHE A 103 11.35 -5.77 18.54
C PHE A 103 10.44 -4.73 17.92
N PRO A 104 9.11 -4.96 17.89
CA PRO A 104 8.18 -3.98 17.35
C PRO A 104 8.27 -2.67 18.13
N CYS A 105 8.44 -1.56 17.42
CA CYS A 105 8.32 -0.24 18.01
C CYS A 105 6.90 0.29 17.85
N ARG A 106 6.60 1.41 18.51
CA ARG A 106 5.32 2.10 18.41
C ARG A 106 4.87 2.36 16.96
N THR A 107 5.80 2.70 16.08
CA THR A 107 5.49 2.95 14.66
C THR A 107 5.04 1.68 13.94
N ASP A 108 5.65 0.55 14.26
CA ASP A 108 5.24 -0.76 13.72
C ASP A 108 3.85 -1.14 14.20
N ILE A 109 3.58 -0.96 15.49
CA ILE A 109 2.28 -1.29 16.09
C ILE A 109 1.18 -0.36 15.57
N ARG A 110 1.49 0.93 15.32
CA ARG A 110 0.56 1.83 14.65
C ARG A 110 0.21 1.35 13.25
N ARG A 111 1.21 0.98 12.45
CA ARG A 111 1.02 0.48 11.08
C ARG A 111 0.21 -0.82 11.08
N GLU A 112 0.51 -1.75 11.99
CA GLU A 112 -0.27 -2.98 12.15
C GLU A 112 -1.74 -2.67 12.50
N ALA A 113 -1.96 -1.71 13.42
CA ALA A 113 -3.31 -1.28 13.78
C ALA A 113 -4.06 -0.61 12.60
N GLU A 114 -3.39 0.20 11.79
CA GLU A 114 -3.93 0.82 10.57
C GLU A 114 -4.33 -0.22 9.52
N GLU A 115 -3.46 -1.20 9.25
CA GLU A 115 -3.70 -2.29 8.30
C GLU A 115 -4.89 -3.15 8.75
N ARG A 116 -4.87 -3.62 10.01
CA ARG A 116 -5.95 -4.44 10.58
C ARG A 116 -7.26 -3.68 10.65
N ALA A 117 -7.25 -2.40 11.03
CA ALA A 117 -8.46 -1.58 11.03
C ALA A 117 -9.01 -1.33 9.63
N SER A 118 -8.14 -1.16 8.63
CA SER A 118 -8.54 -0.99 7.23
C SER A 118 -9.19 -2.26 6.69
N GLN A 119 -8.58 -3.42 6.94
CA GLN A 119 -9.17 -4.72 6.59
C GLN A 119 -10.50 -4.94 7.30
N LYS A 120 -10.56 -4.65 8.61
CA LYS A 120 -11.80 -4.77 9.39
C LYS A 120 -12.89 -3.84 8.88
N ALA A 121 -12.54 -2.65 8.43
CA ALA A 121 -13.49 -1.73 7.82
C ALA A 121 -14.02 -2.26 6.48
N ASP A 122 -13.19 -2.89 5.64
CA ASP A 122 -13.64 -3.53 4.41
C ASP A 122 -14.66 -4.64 4.71
N GLU A 123 -14.35 -5.53 5.68
CA GLU A 123 -15.25 -6.59 6.15
C GLU A 123 -16.61 -6.04 6.62
N ILE A 124 -16.58 -5.03 7.49
CA ILE A 124 -17.79 -4.43 8.05
C ILE A 124 -18.62 -3.75 6.95
N LEU A 125 -17.99 -3.05 6.02
CA LEU A 125 -18.69 -2.41 4.91
C LEU A 125 -19.37 -3.45 4.02
N GLU A 126 -18.70 -4.55 3.68
CA GLU A 126 -19.31 -5.59 2.86
C GLU A 126 -20.53 -6.23 3.53
N MET A 127 -20.51 -6.44 4.84
CA MET A 127 -21.61 -7.08 5.57
C MET A 127 -22.74 -6.11 5.97
N HIS A 128 -22.42 -4.87 6.33
CA HIS A 128 -23.33 -3.98 7.06
C HIS A 128 -23.52 -2.60 6.43
N TRP A 129 -23.06 -2.36 5.19
CA TRP A 129 -23.13 -1.03 4.57
C TRP A 129 -24.52 -0.37 4.59
N GLN A 130 -25.57 -1.14 4.31
CA GLN A 130 -26.95 -0.62 4.27
C GLN A 130 -27.41 -0.11 5.64
N GLU A 131 -27.00 -0.78 6.72
CA GLU A 131 -27.29 -0.36 8.08
C GLU A 131 -26.61 0.98 8.41
N PHE A 132 -25.33 1.13 8.06
CA PHE A 132 -24.60 2.38 8.26
C PHE A 132 -25.21 3.54 7.47
N LEU A 133 -25.60 3.31 6.21
CA LEU A 133 -26.28 4.32 5.40
C LEU A 133 -27.60 4.77 6.03
N TYR A 134 -28.45 3.81 6.44
CA TYR A 134 -29.72 4.11 7.07
C TYR A 134 -29.55 4.90 8.37
N GLN A 135 -28.62 4.49 9.23
CA GLN A 135 -28.34 5.16 10.50
C GLN A 135 -27.69 6.55 10.34
N SER A 136 -27.10 6.84 9.18
CA SER A 136 -26.39 8.10 8.97
C SER A 136 -27.30 9.33 8.93
N GLY A 137 -28.55 9.17 8.48
CA GLY A 137 -29.50 10.27 8.28
C GLY A 137 -29.04 11.32 7.26
N LEU A 138 -28.02 11.01 6.44
CA LEU A 138 -27.46 11.93 5.47
C LEU A 138 -28.40 12.16 4.29
N ASP A 139 -28.39 13.37 3.75
CA ASP A 139 -29.15 13.69 2.55
C ASP A 139 -28.56 13.01 1.32
N THR A 140 -29.41 12.65 0.36
CA THR A 140 -28.98 11.93 -0.85
C THR A 140 -27.94 12.70 -1.68
N LYS A 141 -27.95 14.04 -1.66
CA LYS A 141 -27.00 14.83 -2.47
C LYS A 141 -25.58 14.71 -1.91
N SER A 142 -25.42 14.65 -0.60
CA SER A 142 -24.11 14.46 0.05
C SER A 142 -23.48 13.09 -0.25
N LEU A 143 -24.29 12.09 -0.59
CA LEU A 143 -23.83 10.72 -0.85
C LEU A 143 -23.36 10.49 -2.29
N ILE A 144 -23.76 11.35 -3.22
CA ILE A 144 -23.48 11.22 -4.65
C ILE A 144 -22.16 11.94 -4.97
N PRO A 145 -21.21 11.28 -5.64
CA PRO A 145 -19.96 11.92 -6.01
C PRO A 145 -20.18 12.95 -7.12
N LEU A 146 -19.46 14.06 -7.05
CA LEU A 146 -19.30 14.98 -8.18
C LEU A 146 -18.19 14.43 -9.08
N VAL A 147 -18.58 13.71 -10.14
CA VAL A 147 -17.63 13.06 -11.07
C VAL A 147 -18.01 13.34 -12.51
N VAL A 148 -17.00 13.50 -13.36
CA VAL A 148 -17.19 13.72 -14.80
C VAL A 148 -16.96 12.40 -15.53
N ARG A 149 -17.78 12.10 -16.55
CA ARG A 149 -17.67 10.86 -17.34
C ARG A 149 -16.26 10.62 -17.89
N SER A 150 -15.55 11.67 -18.29
CA SER A 150 -14.17 11.57 -18.77
C SER A 150 -13.20 11.01 -17.73
N GLU A 151 -13.38 11.36 -16.45
CA GLU A 151 -12.53 10.86 -15.36
C GLU A 151 -12.81 9.37 -15.07
N ILE A 152 -14.08 8.97 -15.13
CA ILE A 152 -14.51 7.57 -15.00
C ILE A 152 -13.86 6.74 -16.12
N ARG A 153 -13.94 7.25 -17.35
CA ARG A 153 -13.35 6.62 -18.53
C ARG A 153 -11.83 6.47 -18.42
N GLU A 154 -11.13 7.54 -18.04
CA GLU A 154 -9.68 7.50 -17.88
C GLU A 154 -9.24 6.47 -16.83
N ARG A 155 -9.95 6.39 -15.70
CA ARG A 155 -9.67 5.36 -14.68
C ARG A 155 -9.88 3.95 -15.21
N ALA A 156 -10.99 3.71 -15.92
CA ALA A 156 -11.28 2.40 -16.50
C ALA A 156 -10.22 1.98 -17.54
N GLU A 157 -9.80 2.90 -18.41
CA GLU A 157 -8.73 2.66 -19.38
C GLU A 157 -7.40 2.34 -18.70
N ASN A 158 -7.03 3.08 -17.64
CA ASN A 158 -5.82 2.79 -16.86
C ASN A 158 -5.85 1.40 -16.22
N TYR A 159 -7.00 0.98 -15.64
CA TYR A 159 -7.16 -0.37 -15.12
C TYR A 159 -6.99 -1.42 -16.23
N TYR A 160 -7.51 -1.15 -17.43
CA TYR A 160 -7.46 -2.09 -18.54
C TYR A 160 -6.04 -2.29 -19.07
N LEU A 161 -5.26 -1.21 -19.13
CA LEU A 161 -3.85 -1.24 -19.51
C LEU A 161 -2.97 -1.94 -18.46
N GLN A 162 -3.37 -1.95 -17.18
CA GLN A 162 -2.67 -2.64 -16.09
C GLN A 162 -3.06 -4.12 -15.93
N ASP A 163 -3.82 -4.69 -16.86
CA ASP A 163 -4.31 -6.08 -16.80
C ASP A 163 -5.08 -6.40 -15.50
N ARG A 164 -5.77 -5.40 -14.94
CA ARG A 164 -6.53 -5.57 -13.70
C ARG A 164 -7.83 -6.33 -13.94
N ASN A 165 -8.25 -7.12 -12.96
CA ASN A 165 -9.53 -7.81 -13.01
C ASN A 165 -10.66 -6.85 -12.62
N LEU A 166 -11.84 -7.05 -13.20
CA LEU A 166 -13.08 -6.36 -12.84
C LEU A 166 -13.37 -6.46 -11.32
N ALA A 167 -13.07 -7.59 -10.69
CA ALA A 167 -13.30 -7.83 -9.27
C ALA A 167 -12.42 -6.94 -8.36
N ASP A 168 -11.25 -6.51 -8.86
CA ASP A 168 -10.30 -5.68 -8.12
C ASP A 168 -10.67 -4.19 -8.16
N ILE A 169 -11.60 -3.80 -9.05
CA ILE A 169 -12.10 -2.43 -9.18
C ILE A 169 -13.15 -2.19 -8.09
N LYS A 170 -12.67 -1.98 -6.87
CA LYS A 170 -13.49 -1.62 -5.71
C LYS A 170 -12.80 -0.57 -4.84
N PHE A 171 -13.62 0.14 -4.08
CA PHE A 171 -13.13 0.96 -3.00
C PHE A 171 -12.57 0.06 -1.89
N VAL A 172 -11.35 0.33 -1.44
CA VAL A 172 -10.73 -0.33 -0.28
C VAL A 172 -10.42 0.75 0.76
N PRO A 173 -10.96 0.65 1.98
CA PRO A 173 -10.65 1.59 3.06
C PRO A 173 -9.15 1.65 3.35
N LYS A 174 -8.65 2.86 3.60
CA LYS A 174 -7.29 3.10 4.10
C LYS A 174 -7.37 4.03 5.30
N ILE A 175 -7.30 3.45 6.49
CA ILE A 175 -7.38 4.18 7.76
C ILE A 175 -5.98 4.60 8.17
N SER A 176 -5.80 5.90 8.45
CA SER A 176 -4.59 6.42 9.07
C SER A 176 -4.88 6.80 10.53
N LEU A 177 -3.95 6.46 11.40
CA LEU A 177 -3.95 6.75 12.83
C LEU A 177 -2.84 7.74 13.21
N GLU A 178 -2.12 8.31 12.25
CA GLU A 178 -0.97 9.19 12.49
C GLU A 178 -1.22 10.28 13.54
N SER A 179 -2.37 10.96 13.46
CA SER A 179 -2.77 12.03 14.38
C SER A 179 -3.59 11.57 15.59
N SER A 180 -3.94 10.28 15.69
CA SER A 180 -4.87 9.76 16.72
C SER A 180 -4.34 8.55 17.50
N PHE A 181 -3.15 8.06 17.20
CA PHE A 181 -2.51 6.93 17.88
C PHE A 181 -1.85 7.35 19.21
N SER A 182 -2.69 7.57 20.21
CA SER A 182 -2.28 7.94 21.58
C SER A 182 -1.64 6.77 22.36
N ASP A 183 -0.98 7.06 23.48
CA ASP A 183 -0.40 6.02 24.36
C ASP A 183 -1.45 5.06 24.88
N THR A 184 -2.64 5.59 25.20
CA THR A 184 -3.78 4.76 25.59
C THR A 184 -4.21 3.84 24.45
N THR A 185 -4.24 4.32 23.21
CA THR A 185 -4.57 3.48 22.04
C THR A 185 -3.51 2.41 21.81
N TYR A 186 -2.23 2.77 21.96
CA TYR A 186 -1.12 1.84 21.85
C TYR A 186 -1.23 0.69 22.86
N LEU A 187 -1.35 1.01 24.15
CA LEU A 187 -1.48 -0.01 25.21
C LEU A 187 -2.75 -0.85 25.03
N LEU A 188 -3.90 -0.21 24.77
CA LEU A 188 -5.14 -0.96 24.54
C LEU A 188 -5.06 -1.87 23.32
N PHE A 189 -4.33 -1.50 22.26
CA PHE A 189 -4.15 -2.37 21.11
C PHE A 189 -3.30 -3.60 21.45
N LEU A 190 -2.21 -3.42 22.20
CA LEU A 190 -1.39 -4.54 22.68
C LEU A 190 -2.20 -5.52 23.55
N GLU A 191 -3.14 -5.00 24.35
CA GLU A 191 -3.95 -5.82 25.25
C GLU A 191 -5.24 -6.37 24.63
N TYR A 192 -5.90 -5.62 23.76
CA TYR A 192 -7.25 -5.89 23.22
C TYR A 192 -7.33 -5.63 21.71
N GLY A 193 -6.29 -6.04 20.97
CA GLY A 193 -6.11 -5.73 19.55
C GLY A 193 -7.37 -5.84 18.69
N GLU A 194 -8.06 -6.98 18.72
CA GLU A 194 -9.29 -7.19 17.93
C GLU A 194 -10.41 -6.19 18.28
N GLN A 195 -10.68 -5.99 19.58
CA GLN A 195 -11.74 -5.07 20.01
C GLN A 195 -11.39 -3.61 19.69
N VAL A 196 -10.11 -3.24 19.77
CA VAL A 196 -9.63 -1.90 19.41
C VAL A 196 -9.73 -1.68 17.91
N VAL A 197 -9.27 -2.64 17.10
CA VAL A 197 -9.38 -2.64 15.63
C VAL A 197 -10.82 -2.45 15.18
N GLU A 198 -11.75 -3.22 15.75
CA GLU A 198 -13.17 -3.10 15.41
C GLU A 198 -13.73 -1.72 15.80
N LYS A 199 -13.38 -1.20 16.99
CA LYS A 199 -13.80 0.14 17.42
C LYS A 199 -13.26 1.24 16.52
N ILE A 200 -11.99 1.15 16.11
CA ILE A 200 -11.36 2.10 15.18
C ILE A 200 -12.10 2.05 13.84
N ALA A 201 -12.27 0.87 13.26
CA ALA A 201 -12.95 0.67 11.98
C ALA A 201 -14.37 1.25 12.00
N LYS A 202 -15.21 0.86 12.98
CA LYS A 202 -16.58 1.37 13.11
C LYS A 202 -16.62 2.89 13.29
N ARG A 203 -15.73 3.46 14.10
CA ARG A 203 -15.66 4.91 14.32
C ARG A 203 -15.26 5.64 13.04
N TRP A 204 -14.28 5.11 12.30
CA TRP A 204 -13.86 5.67 11.03
C TRP A 204 -14.98 5.62 9.99
N ILE A 205 -15.67 4.48 9.86
CA ILE A 205 -16.83 4.34 8.96
C ILE A 205 -17.89 5.40 9.27
N LYS A 206 -18.31 5.49 10.53
CA LYS A 206 -19.34 6.47 10.97
C LYS A 206 -18.98 7.92 10.64
N ARG A 207 -17.70 8.27 10.73
CA ARG A 207 -17.22 9.63 10.41
C ARG A 207 -17.10 9.90 8.92
N ASN A 208 -17.02 8.85 8.10
CA ASN A 208 -16.69 8.96 6.67
C ASN A 208 -17.80 8.43 5.75
N ILE A 209 -19.04 8.27 6.23
CA ILE A 209 -20.13 7.65 5.47
C ILE A 209 -20.34 8.32 4.10
N ALA A 210 -20.42 9.66 4.05
CA ALA A 210 -20.57 10.40 2.80
C ALA A 210 -19.43 10.09 1.82
N TYR A 211 -18.18 10.21 2.28
CA TYR A 211 -16.99 9.91 1.49
C TYR A 211 -16.98 8.46 0.98
N ILE A 212 -17.26 7.48 1.86
CA ILE A 212 -17.31 6.07 1.50
C ILE A 212 -18.39 5.83 0.44
N SER A 213 -19.58 6.43 0.58
CA SER A 213 -20.67 6.29 -0.40
C SER A 213 -20.23 6.82 -1.76
N GLN A 214 -19.64 8.02 -1.77
CA GLN A 214 -19.16 8.66 -2.99
C GLN A 214 -18.12 7.78 -3.70
N GLN A 215 -17.16 7.23 -2.95
CA GLN A 215 -16.16 6.32 -3.50
C GLN A 215 -16.79 5.02 -4.02
N ARG A 216 -17.68 4.37 -3.25
CA ARG A 216 -18.35 3.14 -3.70
C ARG A 216 -19.13 3.34 -4.99
N ILE A 217 -19.84 4.47 -5.14
CA ILE A 217 -20.54 4.83 -6.39
C ILE A 217 -19.54 5.04 -7.53
N LEU A 218 -18.50 5.83 -7.30
CA LEU A 218 -17.47 6.09 -8.31
C LEU A 218 -16.81 4.80 -8.82
N PHE A 219 -16.39 3.91 -7.93
CA PHE A 219 -15.83 2.61 -8.31
C PHE A 219 -16.86 1.72 -9.04
N GLY A 220 -18.14 1.80 -8.67
CA GLY A 220 -19.23 1.19 -9.42
C GLY A 220 -19.28 1.68 -10.88
N CYS A 221 -19.28 3.00 -11.09
CA CYS A 221 -19.28 3.58 -12.44
C CYS A 221 -18.02 3.21 -13.23
N VAL A 222 -16.84 3.24 -12.61
CA VAL A 222 -15.58 2.81 -13.27
C VAL A 222 -15.65 1.35 -13.68
N ARG A 223 -16.21 0.48 -12.84
CA ARG A 223 -16.38 -0.93 -13.15
C ARG A 223 -17.34 -1.18 -14.31
N ASP A 224 -18.42 -0.41 -14.40
CA ASP A 224 -19.36 -0.52 -15.52
C ASP A 224 -18.73 -0.02 -16.84
N GLU A 225 -17.99 1.09 -16.80
CA GLU A 225 -17.25 1.60 -17.96
C GLU A 225 -16.12 0.63 -18.39
N PHE A 226 -15.44 -0.01 -17.43
CA PHE A 226 -14.47 -1.06 -17.71
C PHE A 226 -15.12 -2.27 -18.38
N ARG A 227 -16.33 -2.66 -17.95
CA ARG A 227 -17.10 -3.73 -18.60
C ARG A 227 -17.51 -3.34 -20.02
N GLU A 228 -17.88 -2.08 -20.25
CA GLU A 228 -18.16 -1.56 -21.59
C GLU A 228 -16.94 -1.65 -22.51
N ILE A 229 -15.75 -1.29 -22.00
CA ILE A 229 -14.48 -1.49 -22.73
C ILE A 229 -14.33 -2.95 -23.14
N LEU A 230 -14.41 -3.89 -22.19
CA LEU A 230 -14.23 -5.32 -22.49
C LEU A 230 -15.22 -5.85 -23.53
N ASN A 231 -16.46 -5.32 -23.52
CA ASN A 231 -17.53 -5.74 -24.41
C ASN A 231 -17.53 -5.02 -25.76
N THR A 232 -16.59 -4.09 -26.01
CA THR A 232 -16.53 -3.30 -27.24
C THR A 232 -15.25 -3.64 -28.02
N PRO A 233 -15.25 -4.66 -28.90
CA PRO A 233 -14.03 -5.15 -29.56
C PRO A 233 -13.25 -4.09 -30.37
N ASN A 234 -13.95 -3.06 -30.84
CA ASN A 234 -13.36 -1.96 -31.62
C ASN A 234 -13.01 -0.73 -30.77
N ASP A 235 -13.06 -0.84 -29.44
CA ASP A 235 -12.67 0.24 -28.56
C ASP A 235 -11.21 0.64 -28.82
N ARG A 236 -10.97 1.95 -28.84
CA ARG A 236 -9.63 2.52 -29.08
C ARG A 236 -8.59 1.97 -28.10
N ILE A 237 -8.97 1.67 -26.86
CA ILE A 237 -8.02 1.25 -25.82
C ILE A 237 -7.44 -0.13 -26.10
N HIS A 238 -8.18 -1.02 -26.80
CA HIS A 238 -7.64 -2.30 -27.25
C HIS A 238 -6.48 -2.12 -28.23
N LYS A 239 -6.61 -1.15 -29.15
CA LYS A 239 -5.56 -0.83 -30.11
C LYS A 239 -4.34 -0.23 -29.42
N ILE A 240 -4.57 0.66 -28.45
CA ILE A 240 -3.50 1.26 -27.63
C ILE A 240 -2.74 0.16 -26.88
N LYS A 241 -3.46 -0.73 -26.20
CA LYS A 241 -2.87 -1.85 -25.46
C LYS A 241 -2.04 -2.77 -26.36
N HIS A 242 -2.61 -3.19 -27.50
CA HIS A 242 -1.92 -4.04 -28.46
C HIS A 242 -0.67 -3.36 -29.03
N LEU A 243 -0.71 -2.05 -29.28
CA LEU A 243 0.45 -1.29 -29.72
C LEU A 243 1.53 -1.22 -28.63
N ILE A 244 1.15 -0.91 -27.39
CA ILE A 244 2.09 -0.85 -26.25
C ILE A 244 2.78 -2.22 -26.09
N GLN A 245 2.02 -3.30 -26.07
CA GLN A 245 2.53 -4.66 -25.95
C GLN A 245 3.44 -5.05 -27.12
N ALA A 246 3.07 -4.71 -28.35
CA ALA A 246 3.89 -4.97 -29.54
C ALA A 246 5.25 -4.23 -29.54
N LEU A 247 5.35 -3.13 -28.79
CA LEU A 247 6.54 -2.30 -28.70
C LEU A 247 7.37 -2.57 -27.43
N GLU A 248 6.92 -3.45 -26.54
CA GLU A 248 7.67 -3.84 -25.36
C GLU A 248 9.08 -4.33 -25.74
N GLY A 249 10.09 -3.85 -25.01
CA GLY A 249 11.51 -4.15 -25.29
C GLY A 249 12.13 -3.34 -26.44
N ASN A 250 11.35 -2.54 -27.18
CA ASN A 250 11.85 -1.69 -28.28
C ASN A 250 11.78 -0.18 -27.97
N ASN A 251 11.55 0.21 -26.72
CA ASN A 251 11.22 1.58 -26.31
C ASN A 251 12.21 2.66 -26.80
N SER A 252 13.51 2.37 -26.81
CA SER A 252 14.57 3.30 -27.25
C SER A 252 14.86 3.27 -28.74
N ARG A 253 14.17 2.42 -29.51
CA ARG A 253 14.41 2.25 -30.95
C ARG A 253 13.54 3.19 -31.77
N THR A 254 14.09 3.58 -32.91
CA THR A 254 13.32 4.24 -33.97
C THR A 254 12.54 3.19 -34.76
N VAL A 255 11.23 3.33 -34.80
CA VAL A 255 10.31 2.47 -35.55
C VAL A 255 9.76 3.19 -36.77
N LYS A 256 9.46 2.43 -37.82
CA LYS A 256 8.74 2.91 -38.99
C LYS A 256 7.24 2.76 -38.72
N ILE A 257 6.51 3.86 -38.85
CA ILE A 257 5.06 3.89 -38.70
C ILE A 257 4.39 4.21 -40.05
N VAL A 258 3.25 3.57 -40.28
CA VAL A 258 2.37 3.86 -41.42
C VAL A 258 1.10 4.50 -40.87
N LEU A 259 0.86 5.76 -41.25
CA LEU A 259 -0.32 6.52 -40.86
C LEU A 259 -1.30 6.59 -42.03
N CYS A 260 -2.60 6.43 -41.78
CA CYS A 260 -3.65 6.64 -42.78
C CYS A 260 -4.76 7.52 -42.21
N ARG A 261 -4.96 8.69 -42.83
CA ARG A 261 -6.05 9.60 -42.46
C ARG A 261 -6.79 10.06 -43.70
N LYS A 262 -8.12 9.88 -43.72
CA LYS A 262 -8.98 10.23 -44.87
C LYS A 262 -8.45 9.67 -46.21
N GLY A 263 -7.93 8.44 -46.20
CA GLY A 263 -7.40 7.75 -47.39
C GLY A 263 -5.98 8.18 -47.81
N LYS A 264 -5.37 9.16 -47.14
CA LYS A 264 -3.96 9.54 -47.39
C LYS A 264 -3.04 8.74 -46.49
N VAL A 265 -2.13 7.98 -47.10
CA VAL A 265 -1.14 7.16 -46.42
C VAL A 265 0.20 7.92 -46.33
N ILE A 266 0.82 7.91 -45.15
CA ILE A 266 2.13 8.50 -44.88
C ILE A 266 3.01 7.47 -44.19
N HIS A 267 4.24 7.33 -44.68
CA HIS A 267 5.28 6.56 -44.03
C HIS A 267 6.24 7.54 -43.33
N THR A 268 6.51 7.31 -42.05
CA THR A 268 7.43 8.15 -41.26
C THR A 268 8.09 7.32 -40.18
N ASN A 269 9.07 7.89 -39.49
CA ASN A 269 9.71 7.29 -38.33
C ASN A 269 9.31 8.02 -37.04
N ALA A 270 9.29 7.28 -35.94
CA ALA A 270 9.09 7.78 -34.57
C ALA A 270 9.98 6.99 -33.60
N LEU A 271 10.29 7.55 -32.44
CA LEU A 271 10.76 6.72 -31.32
C LEU A 271 9.58 5.89 -30.80
N ALA A 272 9.82 4.65 -30.42
CA ALA A 272 8.76 3.77 -29.91
C ALA A 272 8.09 4.35 -28.65
N GLU A 273 8.87 4.94 -27.74
CA GLU A 273 8.35 5.60 -26.54
C GLU A 273 7.34 6.73 -26.84
N ASP A 274 7.55 7.48 -27.94
CA ASP A 274 6.68 8.59 -28.33
C ASP A 274 5.28 8.15 -28.81
N ILE A 275 5.12 6.86 -29.13
CA ILE A 275 3.86 6.26 -29.60
C ILE A 275 3.26 5.25 -28.61
N CYS A 276 3.85 5.10 -27.42
CA CYS A 276 3.34 4.27 -26.31
C CYS A 276 2.50 5.07 -25.30
N ASN A 277 1.92 6.20 -25.70
CA ASN A 277 1.07 7.03 -24.83
C ASN A 277 -0.30 6.36 -24.53
N PRO A 278 -0.68 6.15 -23.25
CA PRO A 278 -1.96 5.56 -22.87
C PRO A 278 -3.18 6.38 -23.31
N LYS A 279 -3.01 7.68 -23.62
CA LYS A 279 -4.10 8.53 -24.13
C LYS A 279 -4.46 8.27 -25.59
N GLY A 280 -3.58 7.60 -26.35
CA GLY A 280 -3.79 7.33 -27.79
C GLY A 280 -3.78 8.58 -28.68
N CYS A 281 -3.24 9.69 -28.19
CA CYS A 281 -3.01 10.92 -28.95
C CYS A 281 -1.50 11.22 -28.97
N TYR A 282 -0.98 11.48 -30.16
CA TYR A 282 0.45 11.57 -30.41
C TYR A 282 0.76 12.84 -31.19
N ALA A 283 1.75 13.60 -30.75
CA ALA A 283 2.06 14.87 -31.37
C ALA A 283 2.87 14.65 -32.66
N VAL A 284 2.48 15.27 -33.77
CA VAL A 284 3.24 15.17 -35.05
C VAL A 284 4.70 15.65 -34.88
N LYS A 285 4.98 16.53 -33.91
CA LYS A 285 6.33 17.03 -33.62
C LYS A 285 7.32 15.94 -33.18
N SER A 286 6.86 14.83 -32.59
CA SER A 286 7.71 13.69 -32.18
C SER A 286 8.13 12.81 -33.36
N LEU A 287 7.52 13.01 -34.53
CA LEU A 287 7.87 12.31 -35.75
C LEU A 287 9.10 12.92 -36.44
N ALA A 288 9.73 12.12 -37.31
CA ALA A 288 10.91 12.49 -38.06
C ALA A 288 10.78 13.88 -38.75
N PRO A 289 11.74 14.80 -38.57
CA PRO A 289 11.63 16.17 -39.08
C PRO A 289 11.41 16.28 -40.60
N LYS A 290 12.00 15.35 -41.36
CA LYS A 290 11.93 15.31 -42.83
C LYS A 290 10.50 15.15 -43.38
N ASP A 291 9.60 14.54 -42.61
CA ASP A 291 8.24 14.21 -43.07
C ASP A 291 7.19 15.23 -42.58
N ARG A 292 7.61 16.23 -41.77
CA ARG A 292 6.72 17.23 -41.15
C ARG A 292 5.89 18.04 -42.14
N GLY A 293 6.43 18.34 -43.33
CA GLY A 293 5.69 19.06 -44.36
C GLY A 293 4.48 18.29 -44.87
N ALA A 294 4.62 16.98 -45.10
CA ALA A 294 3.53 16.10 -45.51
C ALA A 294 2.55 15.87 -44.36
N LEU A 295 3.07 15.63 -43.15
CA LEU A 295 2.26 15.45 -41.95
C LEU A 295 1.42 16.69 -41.63
N ASN A 296 1.99 17.90 -41.68
CA ASN A 296 1.26 19.14 -41.43
C ASN A 296 0.16 19.41 -42.48
N ARG A 297 0.33 18.94 -43.73
CA ARG A 297 -0.72 19.05 -44.76
C ARG A 297 -1.90 18.09 -44.51
N VAL A 298 -1.66 16.95 -43.87
CA VAL A 298 -2.70 15.93 -43.62
C VAL A 298 -3.35 16.10 -42.25
N PHE A 299 -2.58 16.50 -41.24
CA PHE A 299 -3.02 16.59 -39.86
C PHE A 299 -3.23 18.05 -39.37
N GLY A 300 -2.53 19.04 -39.95
CA GLY A 300 -2.54 20.45 -39.53
C GLY A 300 -1.24 20.90 -38.82
N LYS A 301 -1.07 22.22 -38.54
CA LYS A 301 0.17 22.78 -37.92
C LYS A 301 0.32 22.53 -36.41
N VAL A 302 -0.77 22.28 -35.68
CA VAL A 302 -0.79 21.96 -34.23
C VAL A 302 -1.12 20.49 -34.02
N ALA A 303 -0.82 19.65 -35.01
CA ALA A 303 -1.60 18.45 -35.15
C ALA A 303 -1.10 17.28 -34.31
N GLU A 304 -2.06 16.63 -33.70
CA GLU A 304 -1.93 15.29 -33.16
C GLU A 304 -2.50 14.30 -34.19
N PHE A 305 -1.93 13.11 -34.20
CA PHE A 305 -2.53 11.93 -34.79
C PHE A 305 -3.00 11.01 -33.66
N ARG A 306 -4.03 10.20 -33.93
CA ARG A 306 -4.60 9.29 -32.94
C ARG A 306 -4.20 7.85 -33.23
N ILE A 307 -4.43 6.95 -32.27
CA ILE A 307 -4.24 5.51 -32.46
C ILE A 307 -5.01 4.97 -33.67
N GLU A 308 -6.18 5.54 -34.00
CA GLU A 308 -6.95 5.11 -35.17
C GLU A 308 -6.29 5.47 -36.51
N ASP A 309 -5.37 6.45 -36.52
CA ASP A 309 -4.60 6.81 -37.71
C ASP A 309 -3.43 5.84 -37.95
N ILE A 310 -2.97 5.08 -36.95
CA ILE A 310 -1.85 4.12 -37.08
C ILE A 310 -2.34 2.84 -37.75
N GLN A 311 -1.78 2.51 -38.92
CA GLN A 311 -2.09 1.27 -39.65
C GLN A 311 -1.12 0.15 -39.33
N SER A 312 0.18 0.44 -39.26
CA SER A 312 1.20 -0.54 -38.91
C SER A 312 2.46 0.11 -38.34
N VAL A 313 3.21 -0.67 -37.55
CA VAL A 313 4.49 -0.31 -36.97
C VAL A 313 5.49 -1.43 -37.18
N SER A 314 6.71 -1.09 -37.61
CA SER A 314 7.78 -2.05 -37.88
C SER A 314 9.13 -1.57 -37.35
N CYS A 315 9.97 -2.51 -36.92
CA CYS A 315 11.35 -2.25 -36.52
C CYS A 315 12.28 -3.02 -37.47
N GLY A 316 13.02 -2.29 -38.31
CA GLY A 316 13.85 -2.91 -39.35
C GLY A 316 13.01 -3.64 -40.41
N ARG A 317 13.10 -4.98 -40.43
CA ARG A 317 12.32 -5.87 -41.32
C ARG A 317 11.15 -6.56 -40.59
N GLU A 318 11.08 -6.40 -39.27
CA GLU A 318 10.08 -7.05 -38.44
C GLU A 318 8.83 -6.18 -38.32
N LEU A 319 7.66 -6.75 -38.60
CA LEU A 319 6.36 -6.11 -38.42
C LEU A 319 5.91 -6.37 -36.97
N LEU A 320 5.83 -5.30 -36.17
CA LEU A 320 5.50 -5.40 -34.74
C LEU A 320 3.98 -5.25 -34.52
N TYR A 321 3.34 -4.33 -35.24
CA TYR A 321 1.91 -4.03 -35.11
C TYR A 321 1.27 -3.84 -36.49
N GLU A 322 0.08 -4.37 -36.69
CA GLU A 322 -0.77 -4.08 -37.86
C GLU A 322 -2.25 -4.12 -37.44
N VAL A 323 -3.03 -3.17 -37.96
CA VAL A 323 -4.48 -3.18 -37.79
C VAL A 323 -5.08 -4.28 -38.67
N ALA A 324 -5.84 -5.20 -38.06
CA ALA A 324 -6.55 -6.23 -38.79
C ALA A 324 -7.42 -5.61 -39.91
N LYS A 325 -7.13 -5.96 -41.17
CA LYS A 325 -7.94 -5.53 -42.30
C LYS A 325 -9.36 -6.01 -42.09
N LYS A 326 -10.35 -5.11 -42.12
CA LYS A 326 -11.76 -5.50 -42.21
C LYS A 326 -11.89 -6.42 -43.44
N LYS A 327 -12.23 -7.69 -43.22
CA LYS A 327 -12.74 -8.54 -44.31
C LYS A 327 -14.02 -7.86 -44.78
N THR A 328 -13.95 -7.19 -45.92
CA THR A 328 -15.14 -6.81 -46.68
C THR A 328 -15.83 -8.10 -47.07
N ALA A 329 -16.99 -8.35 -46.47
CA ALA A 329 -17.98 -9.29 -46.97
C ALA A 329 -18.83 -8.58 -48.02
#